data_AF-A0A0N8TEA1-F1
#
_entry.id   AF-A0A0N8TEA1-F1
#
_cell.length_a   1.000
_cell.length_b   1.000
_cell.length_c   1.000
_cell.angle_alpha   90.00
_cell.angle_beta   90.00
_cell.angle_gamma   90.00
#
_symmetry.space_group_name_H-M   'P 1'
#
loop_
_entity.id
_entity.type
_entity.pdbx_description
1 polymer ?
#
loop_
_entity_poly.entity_id
_entity_poly.type
_entity_poly.pdbx_seq_one_letter_code
_entity_poly.pdbx_strand_id
1 'polypeptide(L)'
;MTDKNGTHQQRRAALFPKTPATATSLCPFRGPNIAIVPVRYALDRSRYDVDPTQLKPLPKDGQWARLPTLKTRSYTLRQLCDGYVYVFDETAGTLHEYAASASDGHLSRIVWSDAHIGNDQRTGADEGQPFLLYPREHRLHIAFSPMQWTWRMCEHMRSHAPSRTLWMKALDLASYCLTMAEPDTLPLDRIAEAVADIDKDRVVDDGRFADSAIPTACPLSEDDESHPLWTPLGADVFWQGSVYDQDSSLVIALDDPLAVFNDLGMQLAADQAAFREWQSAHEHKIQIAQTVATLCGAESEAEKLPASVRGDALRTHQYLSEVEAYFEQCDFEEAQIGSNTVPGGLLLLPDVFKSPDMRRAIQARYGSAPTDEGAQAWKDRHKWRREVDLSSARQYLLQHLPTGNKRLQQVRDTQQDFRLWATHIGSEPLKLFIDTTHPKTLLYLQTIMLNLQIIYAQDNAATNWLAEQEANT
;
A
#
# COMPACT_ATOMS: atom_id res chain seq x y z
N MET A 1 27.46 8.97 7.26
CA MET A 1 26.67 8.30 6.21
C MET A 1 27.56 8.10 5.01
N THR A 2 27.95 6.86 4.72
CA THR A 2 28.48 6.48 3.42
C THR A 2 27.34 6.57 2.42
N ASP A 3 27.25 7.73 1.79
CA ASP A 3 26.19 8.00 0.84
C ASP A 3 26.35 7.07 -0.37
N LYS A 4 25.31 6.28 -0.71
CA LYS A 4 25.33 5.30 -1.83
C LYS A 4 25.24 5.99 -3.20
N ASN A 5 25.90 7.13 -3.31
CA ASN A 5 25.98 8.02 -4.46
C ASN A 5 27.03 7.59 -5.49
N GLY A 6 27.80 6.53 -5.20
CA GLY A 6 28.93 6.07 -5.99
C GLY A 6 30.15 6.99 -5.88
N THR A 7 31.31 6.41 -5.63
CA THR A 7 32.61 7.09 -5.70
C THR A 7 32.93 7.52 -7.13
N HIS A 8 33.88 8.46 -7.30
CA HIS A 8 34.38 8.84 -8.63
C HIS A 8 34.85 7.62 -9.44
N GLN A 9 35.47 6.64 -8.78
CA GLN A 9 35.94 5.42 -9.43
C GLN A 9 34.76 4.55 -9.89
N GLN A 10 33.74 4.37 -9.05
CA GLN A 10 32.53 3.60 -9.39
C GLN A 10 31.78 4.26 -10.55
N ARG A 11 31.55 5.57 -10.51
CA ARG A 11 30.90 6.31 -11.61
C ARG A 11 31.65 6.17 -12.93
N ARG A 12 33.00 6.25 -12.89
CA ARG A 12 33.83 6.01 -14.07
C ARG A 12 33.71 4.56 -14.58
N ALA A 13 33.72 3.59 -13.67
CA ALA A 13 33.62 2.17 -14.03
C ALA A 13 32.24 1.81 -14.60
N ALA A 14 31.16 2.41 -14.09
CA ALA A 14 29.81 2.26 -14.63
C ALA A 14 29.73 2.76 -16.09
N LEU A 15 30.34 3.91 -16.39
CA LEU A 15 30.36 4.47 -17.75
C LEU A 15 31.32 3.76 -18.71
N PHE A 16 32.47 3.32 -18.19
CA PHE A 16 33.53 2.69 -18.97
C PHE A 16 33.80 1.29 -18.40
N PRO A 17 33.07 0.25 -18.87
CA PRO A 17 33.31 -1.11 -18.44
C PRO A 17 34.78 -1.48 -18.67
N LYS A 18 35.37 -2.30 -17.79
CA LYS A 18 36.79 -2.69 -17.81
C LYS A 18 37.18 -3.60 -18.99
N THR A 19 36.37 -3.58 -20.04
CA THR A 19 36.48 -4.31 -21.29
C THR A 19 37.51 -3.64 -22.22
N PRO A 20 38.66 -4.28 -22.53
CA PRO A 20 39.59 -3.74 -23.52
C PRO A 20 38.98 -3.76 -24.92
N ALA A 21 39.24 -2.69 -25.69
CA ALA A 21 38.68 -2.43 -27.02
C ALA A 21 39.03 -3.48 -28.10
N THR A 22 40.02 -4.33 -27.86
CA THR A 22 40.49 -5.38 -28.79
C THR A 22 39.70 -6.70 -28.72
N ALA A 23 38.70 -6.81 -27.84
CA ALA A 23 37.92 -8.03 -27.63
C ALA A 23 36.63 -8.11 -28.49
N THR A 24 36.69 -7.74 -29.76
CA THR A 24 35.54 -7.78 -30.69
C THR A 24 35.17 -9.19 -31.19
N SER A 25 35.85 -10.25 -30.74
CA SER A 25 35.63 -11.62 -31.23
C SER A 25 35.45 -12.69 -30.14
N LEU A 26 35.26 -12.31 -28.86
CA LEU A 26 35.09 -13.26 -27.76
C LEU A 26 33.79 -12.97 -27.00
N CYS A 27 33.11 -14.06 -26.63
CA CYS A 27 31.84 -14.15 -25.91
C CYS A 27 31.68 -13.04 -24.84
N PRO A 28 30.50 -12.40 -24.73
CA PRO A 28 30.26 -11.31 -23.76
C PRO A 28 30.47 -11.71 -22.28
N PHE A 29 30.59 -13.00 -21.97
CA PHE A 29 30.85 -13.53 -20.62
C PHE A 29 32.35 -13.55 -20.30
N ARG A 30 32.84 -12.59 -19.50
CA ARG A 30 34.28 -12.28 -19.40
C ARG A 30 34.99 -12.77 -18.13
N GLY A 31 34.35 -13.59 -17.31
CA GLY A 31 34.97 -14.14 -16.09
C GLY A 31 34.34 -15.46 -15.63
N PRO A 32 35.00 -16.23 -14.74
CA PRO A 32 34.45 -17.50 -14.24
C PRO A 32 33.24 -17.31 -13.31
N ASN A 33 33.07 -16.10 -12.78
CA ASN A 33 32.05 -15.75 -11.81
C ASN A 33 31.11 -14.67 -12.35
N ILE A 34 29.94 -14.58 -11.74
CA ILE A 34 28.89 -13.61 -11.99
C ILE A 34 28.54 -12.90 -10.68
N ALA A 35 28.34 -11.58 -10.76
CA ALA A 35 27.92 -10.80 -9.61
C ALA A 35 26.38 -10.73 -9.55
N ILE A 36 25.85 -10.91 -8.35
CA ILE A 36 24.41 -10.97 -8.06
C ILE A 36 24.11 -9.90 -7.02
N VAL A 37 23.24 -8.96 -7.35
CA VAL A 37 22.78 -7.90 -6.45
C VAL A 37 21.39 -8.27 -5.93
N PRO A 38 21.27 -8.71 -4.67
CA PRO A 38 19.97 -9.00 -4.09
C PRO A 38 19.22 -7.71 -3.76
N VAL A 39 17.94 -7.69 -4.10
CA VAL A 39 16.95 -6.67 -3.72
C VAL A 39 15.73 -7.39 -3.14
N ARG A 40 14.72 -6.67 -2.67
CA ARG A 40 13.50 -7.28 -2.12
C ARG A 40 12.24 -6.83 -2.84
N TYR A 41 11.25 -7.71 -2.86
CA TYR A 41 9.87 -7.33 -3.13
C TYR A 41 9.35 -6.35 -2.08
N ALA A 42 8.67 -5.31 -2.52
CA ALA A 42 8.09 -4.29 -1.66
C ALA A 42 6.81 -3.71 -2.28
N LEU A 43 6.11 -2.88 -1.51
CA LEU A 43 5.04 -2.04 -2.04
C LEU A 43 5.60 -0.71 -2.55
N ASP A 44 5.08 -0.26 -3.68
CA ASP A 44 5.39 1.03 -4.28
C ASP A 44 4.79 2.17 -3.45
N ARG A 45 4.93 3.43 -3.85
CA ARG A 45 4.48 4.60 -3.05
C ARG A 45 3.02 4.47 -2.58
N SER A 46 2.76 4.89 -1.34
CA SER A 46 1.41 4.89 -0.79
C SER A 46 0.62 6.11 -1.26
N ARG A 47 -0.69 6.13 -1.01
CA ARG A 47 -1.55 7.31 -1.23
C ARG A 47 -1.23 8.50 -0.32
N TYR A 48 -0.42 8.28 0.72
CA TYR A 48 0.06 9.28 1.68
C TYR A 48 1.52 9.66 1.45
N ASP A 49 2.19 9.04 0.45
CA ASP A 49 3.50 9.47 -0.01
C ASP A 49 3.44 10.92 -0.50
N VAL A 50 4.58 11.61 -0.46
CA VAL A 50 4.74 13.00 -0.92
C VAL A 50 4.40 13.18 -2.40
N ASP A 51 4.67 12.18 -3.24
CA ASP A 51 4.17 12.10 -4.61
C ASP A 51 3.64 10.68 -4.90
N PRO A 52 2.35 10.43 -4.59
CA PRO A 52 1.74 9.10 -4.68
C PRO A 52 1.53 8.62 -6.11
N THR A 53 1.76 9.48 -7.12
CA THR A 53 1.55 9.15 -8.54
C THR A 53 2.82 8.72 -9.25
N GLN A 54 3.99 9.03 -8.68
CA GLN A 54 5.30 8.68 -9.23
C GLN A 54 5.68 7.22 -8.88
N LEU A 55 4.91 6.29 -9.43
CA LEU A 55 5.09 4.86 -9.23
C LEU A 55 6.25 4.29 -10.07
N LYS A 56 6.87 3.22 -9.58
CA LYS A 56 7.90 2.42 -10.26
C LYS A 56 7.53 0.93 -10.16
N PRO A 57 6.48 0.49 -10.87
CA PRO A 57 6.00 -0.89 -10.76
C PRO A 57 7.02 -1.88 -11.31
N LEU A 58 6.88 -3.16 -10.92
CA LEU A 58 7.67 -4.27 -11.48
C LEU A 58 7.72 -4.23 -13.02
N PRO A 59 8.91 -4.28 -13.65
CA PRO A 59 9.06 -4.27 -15.11
C PRO A 59 8.26 -5.38 -15.80
N LYS A 60 7.51 -5.05 -16.86
CA LYS A 60 6.53 -5.98 -17.47
C LYS A 60 7.16 -7.21 -18.13
N ASP A 61 8.43 -7.13 -18.49
CA ASP A 61 9.19 -8.16 -19.17
C ASP A 61 9.92 -9.12 -18.21
N GLY A 62 9.92 -8.82 -16.89
CA GLY A 62 10.47 -9.70 -15.88
C GLY A 62 9.55 -10.88 -15.53
N GLN A 63 10.15 -11.99 -15.12
CA GLN A 63 9.45 -13.21 -14.67
C GLN A 63 9.27 -13.18 -13.15
N TRP A 64 8.32 -12.40 -12.65
CA TRP A 64 8.14 -12.16 -11.21
C TRP A 64 7.33 -13.24 -10.50
N ALA A 65 7.55 -13.34 -9.19
CA ALA A 65 6.77 -14.14 -8.27
C ALA A 65 5.27 -13.84 -8.39
N ARG A 66 4.45 -14.89 -8.22
CA ARG A 66 2.99 -14.78 -8.26
C ARG A 66 2.47 -14.21 -6.94
N LEU A 67 2.43 -12.88 -6.85
CA LEU A 67 1.91 -12.14 -5.71
C LEU A 67 0.37 -11.96 -5.83
N PRO A 68 -0.39 -11.96 -4.71
CA PRO A 68 -1.81 -11.62 -4.71
C PRO A 68 -2.05 -10.20 -5.25
N THR A 69 -3.12 -10.01 -6.01
CA THR A 69 -3.46 -8.69 -6.55
C THR A 69 -4.06 -7.81 -5.47
N LEU A 70 -3.40 -6.69 -5.19
CA LEU A 70 -3.86 -5.69 -4.23
C LEU A 70 -4.66 -4.59 -4.93
N LYS A 71 -5.67 -4.05 -4.26
CA LYS A 71 -6.52 -2.96 -4.74
C LYS A 71 -5.91 -1.59 -4.46
N THR A 72 -5.15 -1.46 -3.38
CA THR A 72 -4.75 -0.17 -2.83
C THR A 72 -3.32 0.24 -3.15
N ARG A 73 -2.46 -0.72 -3.54
CA ARG A 73 -1.02 -0.54 -3.80
C ARG A 73 -0.54 -1.42 -4.95
N SER A 74 0.54 -1.01 -5.61
CA SER A 74 1.29 -1.82 -6.58
C SER A 74 2.57 -2.38 -5.96
N TYR A 75 3.09 -3.45 -6.54
CA TYR A 75 4.39 -4.00 -6.16
C TYR A 75 5.54 -3.31 -6.92
N THR A 76 6.67 -3.19 -6.24
CA THR A 76 7.95 -2.70 -6.77
C THR A 76 9.10 -3.53 -6.20
N LEU A 77 10.32 -3.29 -6.67
CA LEU A 77 11.54 -3.70 -5.98
C LEU A 77 12.10 -2.54 -5.14
N ARG A 78 12.71 -2.88 -4.01
CA ARG A 78 13.45 -1.96 -3.13
C ARG A 78 14.74 -2.60 -2.68
N GLN A 79 15.71 -1.81 -2.25
CA GLN A 79 16.94 -2.31 -1.65
C GLN A 79 16.66 -3.19 -0.42
N LEU A 80 17.58 -4.10 -0.12
CA LEU A 80 17.56 -4.84 1.14
C LEU A 80 17.67 -3.88 2.32
N CYS A 81 16.91 -4.18 3.38
CA CYS A 81 17.10 -3.58 4.69
C CYS A 81 18.17 -4.38 5.49
N ASP A 82 18.53 -3.90 6.68
CA ASP A 82 19.46 -4.60 7.55
C ASP A 82 18.94 -6.01 7.85
N GLY A 83 19.81 -7.01 7.70
CA GLY A 83 19.42 -8.40 7.82
C GLY A 83 20.50 -9.35 7.32
N TYR A 84 20.09 -10.51 6.81
CA TYR A 84 20.98 -11.58 6.40
C TYR A 84 20.54 -12.19 5.07
N VAL A 85 21.52 -12.49 4.22
CA VAL A 85 21.32 -13.23 2.97
C VAL A 85 21.96 -14.60 3.11
N TYR A 86 21.20 -15.63 2.79
CA TYR A 86 21.63 -17.02 2.80
C TYR A 86 21.67 -17.57 1.39
N VAL A 87 22.77 -18.21 1.04
CA VAL A 87 22.94 -18.82 -0.29
C VAL A 87 23.37 -20.27 -0.11
N PHE A 88 22.48 -21.19 -0.46
CA PHE A 88 22.85 -22.60 -0.60
C PHE A 88 23.30 -22.83 -2.04
N ASP A 89 24.60 -23.06 -2.22
CA ASP A 89 25.18 -23.47 -3.48
C ASP A 89 24.92 -24.96 -3.68
N GLU A 90 23.94 -25.28 -4.53
CA GLU A 90 23.52 -26.66 -4.77
C GLU A 90 24.62 -27.45 -5.49
N THR A 91 25.38 -26.79 -6.36
CA THR A 91 26.48 -27.41 -7.10
C THR A 91 27.66 -27.73 -6.17
N ALA A 92 28.01 -26.83 -5.25
CA ALA A 92 29.10 -27.03 -4.30
C ALA A 92 28.67 -27.79 -3.02
N GLY A 93 27.37 -27.87 -2.73
CA GLY A 93 26.84 -28.48 -1.50
C GLY A 93 27.12 -27.66 -0.24
N THR A 94 27.26 -26.35 -0.35
CA THR A 94 27.63 -25.46 0.78
C THR A 94 26.59 -24.38 1.03
N LEU A 95 26.33 -24.07 2.31
CA LEU A 95 25.55 -22.91 2.72
C LEU A 95 26.50 -21.76 3.08
N HIS A 96 26.28 -20.60 2.48
CA HIS A 96 26.97 -19.35 2.79
C HIS A 96 26.00 -18.36 3.43
N GLU A 97 26.52 -17.59 4.38
CA GLU A 97 25.79 -16.59 5.14
C GLU A 97 26.45 -15.22 4.95
N TYR A 98 25.65 -14.18 4.77
CA TYR A 98 26.08 -12.81 4.59
C TYR A 98 25.26 -11.88 5.47
N ALA A 99 25.91 -10.97 6.19
CA ALA A 99 25.25 -9.84 6.83
C ALA A 99 25.00 -8.75 5.77
N ALA A 100 23.77 -8.27 5.67
CA ALA A 100 23.38 -7.17 4.78
C ALA A 100 23.27 -5.86 5.57
N SER A 101 23.95 -4.82 5.07
CA SER A 101 23.90 -3.46 5.63
C SER A 101 23.13 -2.55 4.67
N ALA A 102 21.98 -2.05 5.09
CA ALA A 102 21.18 -1.09 4.34
C ALA A 102 21.91 0.25 4.20
N SER A 103 22.68 0.63 5.23
CA SER A 103 23.36 1.93 5.33
C SER A 103 24.44 2.13 4.28
N ASP A 104 25.23 1.09 4.01
CA ASP A 104 26.34 1.14 3.04
C ASP A 104 26.08 0.26 1.80
N GLY A 105 25.04 -0.57 1.80
CA GLY A 105 24.66 -1.44 0.69
C GLY A 105 25.54 -2.68 0.51
N HIS A 106 26.41 -3.01 1.46
CA HIS A 106 27.33 -4.15 1.37
C HIS A 106 26.75 -5.43 1.98
N LEU A 107 27.24 -6.55 1.45
CA LEU A 107 27.07 -7.90 1.93
C LEU A 107 28.42 -8.37 2.45
N SER A 108 28.48 -8.66 3.75
CA SER A 108 29.70 -9.12 4.41
C SER A 108 29.58 -10.60 4.74
N ARG A 109 30.47 -11.41 4.16
CA ARG A 109 30.43 -12.87 4.33
C ARG A 109 30.79 -13.26 5.76
N ILE A 110 29.92 -14.07 6.38
CA ILE A 110 30.16 -14.69 7.68
C ILE A 110 30.75 -16.07 7.46
N VAL A 111 32.06 -16.19 7.62
CA VAL A 111 32.76 -17.48 7.50
C VAL A 111 32.64 -18.24 8.82
N TRP A 112 31.99 -19.40 8.78
CA TRP A 112 31.82 -20.23 9.96
C TRP A 112 33.16 -20.85 10.38
N SER A 113 33.44 -20.77 11.68
CA SER A 113 34.59 -21.40 12.33
C SER A 113 34.09 -22.40 13.38
N ASP A 114 34.99 -23.16 14.00
CA ASP A 114 34.62 -24.09 15.07
C ASP A 114 33.86 -23.40 16.22
N ALA A 115 34.15 -22.11 16.46
CA ALA A 115 33.46 -21.31 17.48
C ALA A 115 32.01 -20.97 17.08
N HIS A 116 31.63 -21.08 15.81
CA HIS A 116 30.28 -20.79 15.33
C HIS A 116 29.36 -22.00 15.30
N ILE A 117 29.92 -23.22 15.39
CA ILE A 117 29.15 -24.46 15.35
C ILE A 117 28.20 -24.52 16.55
N GLY A 118 26.91 -24.68 16.30
CA GLY A 118 25.88 -24.75 17.33
C GLY A 118 25.44 -23.39 17.89
N ASN A 119 26.01 -22.28 17.43
CA ASN A 119 25.68 -20.95 17.92
C ASN A 119 24.67 -20.23 17.02
N ASP A 120 23.62 -19.68 17.63
CA ASP A 120 22.56 -18.95 16.92
C ASP A 120 22.97 -17.52 16.53
N GLN A 121 23.95 -16.94 17.23
CA GLN A 121 24.55 -15.67 16.88
C GLN A 121 25.95 -15.89 16.34
N ARG A 122 26.18 -15.43 15.12
CA ARG A 122 27.47 -15.57 14.44
C ARG A 122 27.90 -14.21 13.92
N THR A 123 29.15 -13.88 14.21
CA THR A 123 29.78 -12.62 13.82
C THR A 123 31.09 -12.93 13.09
N GLY A 124 31.68 -11.91 12.49
CA GLY A 124 32.81 -12.08 11.58
C GLY A 124 32.36 -11.77 10.17
N ALA A 125 32.99 -10.78 9.58
CA ALA A 125 32.66 -10.23 8.29
C ALA A 125 34.00 -10.03 7.56
N ASP A 126 34.15 -10.65 6.39
CA ASP A 126 35.17 -10.22 5.43
C ASP A 126 34.89 -8.78 4.97
N GLU A 127 35.82 -8.16 4.23
CA GLU A 127 35.55 -6.89 3.54
C GLU A 127 34.28 -7.02 2.68
N GLY A 128 33.21 -6.34 3.10
CA GLY A 128 31.91 -6.43 2.45
C GLY A 128 31.93 -5.90 1.02
N GLN A 129 31.07 -6.45 0.16
CA GLN A 129 30.90 -6.04 -1.24
C GLN A 129 29.42 -5.84 -1.55
N PRO A 130 29.03 -4.94 -2.47
CA PRO A 130 27.62 -4.66 -2.75
C PRO A 130 26.93 -5.73 -3.62
N PHE A 131 27.55 -6.90 -3.76
CA PHE A 131 27.07 -8.02 -4.56
C PHE A 131 27.60 -9.34 -4.00
N LEU A 132 26.90 -10.42 -4.33
CA LEU A 132 27.36 -11.80 -4.15
C LEU A 132 28.14 -12.25 -5.38
N LEU A 133 29.19 -13.05 -5.22
CA LEU A 133 30.01 -13.53 -6.33
C LEU A 133 30.05 -15.06 -6.35
N TYR A 134 29.52 -15.66 -7.42
CA TYR A 134 29.42 -17.13 -7.57
C TYR A 134 29.86 -17.58 -8.96
N PRO A 135 30.30 -18.84 -9.13
CA PRO A 135 30.67 -19.37 -10.44
C PRO A 135 29.46 -19.47 -11.38
N ARG A 136 29.68 -19.18 -12.65
CA ARG A 136 28.60 -19.10 -13.67
C ARG A 136 27.88 -20.40 -13.93
N GLU A 137 28.50 -21.54 -13.64
CA GLU A 137 27.92 -22.86 -13.88
C GLU A 137 27.13 -23.38 -12.68
N HIS A 138 27.03 -22.59 -11.60
CA HIS A 138 26.42 -23.03 -10.37
C HIS A 138 24.92 -22.76 -10.31
N ARG A 139 24.22 -23.65 -9.60
CA ARG A 139 22.82 -23.48 -9.23
C ARG A 139 22.72 -23.11 -7.75
N LEU A 140 22.00 -22.04 -7.47
CA LEU A 140 21.90 -21.47 -6.14
C LEU A 140 20.45 -21.50 -5.64
N HIS A 141 20.31 -21.52 -4.31
CA HIS A 141 19.08 -21.18 -3.61
C HIS A 141 19.38 -20.00 -2.69
N ILE A 142 18.68 -18.88 -2.87
CA ILE A 142 18.98 -17.61 -2.21
C ILE A 142 17.76 -17.17 -1.38
N ALA A 143 17.98 -16.72 -0.15
CA ALA A 143 16.94 -16.18 0.71
C ALA A 143 17.43 -14.98 1.50
N PHE A 144 16.51 -14.07 1.79
CA PHE A 144 16.73 -12.95 2.71
C PHE A 144 15.96 -13.20 4.00
N SER A 145 16.52 -12.76 5.13
CA SER A 145 15.86 -12.77 6.42
C SER A 145 16.25 -11.53 7.23
N PRO A 146 15.30 -10.76 7.78
CA PRO A 146 15.59 -9.64 8.68
C PRO A 146 16.32 -10.08 9.96
N MET A 147 16.16 -11.34 10.36
CA MET A 147 16.81 -11.95 11.53
C MET A 147 17.82 -13.00 11.12
N GLN A 148 18.92 -13.11 11.88
CA GLN A 148 19.88 -14.18 11.68
C GLN A 148 19.19 -15.54 11.93
N TRP A 149 19.32 -16.47 10.99
CA TRP A 149 18.83 -17.83 11.15
C TRP A 149 19.51 -18.50 12.35
N THR A 150 18.71 -19.22 13.13
CA THR A 150 19.23 -20.11 14.17
C THR A 150 20.12 -21.18 13.54
N TRP A 151 21.01 -21.77 14.34
CA TRP A 151 21.82 -22.89 13.91
C TRP A 151 20.95 -24.06 13.41
N ARG A 152 19.83 -24.32 14.12
CA ARG A 152 18.84 -25.31 13.73
C ARG A 152 18.27 -25.04 12.34
N MET A 153 17.88 -23.80 12.04
CA MET A 153 17.37 -23.42 10.72
C MET A 153 18.44 -23.61 9.64
N CYS A 154 19.68 -23.21 9.93
CA CYS A 154 20.80 -23.40 9.01
C CYS A 154 21.02 -24.88 8.68
N GLU A 155 21.03 -25.76 9.68
CA GLU A 155 21.17 -27.22 9.47
C GLU A 155 19.98 -27.84 8.74
N HIS A 156 18.76 -27.38 9.04
CA HIS A 156 17.55 -27.79 8.29
C HIS A 156 17.69 -27.43 6.81
N MET A 157 18.05 -26.18 6.51
CA MET A 157 18.23 -25.74 5.13
C MET A 157 19.40 -26.43 4.44
N ARG A 158 20.49 -26.78 5.14
CA ARG A 158 21.59 -27.57 4.57
C ARG A 158 21.16 -28.99 4.19
N SER A 159 20.34 -29.63 5.02
CA SER A 159 19.98 -31.05 4.88
C SER A 159 18.65 -31.32 4.18
N HIS A 160 17.77 -30.33 4.01
CA HIS A 160 16.40 -30.53 3.52
C HIS A 160 16.10 -29.85 2.18
N ALA A 161 16.37 -30.56 1.07
CA ALA A 161 16.16 -30.04 -0.28
C ALA A 161 14.72 -29.58 -0.59
N PRO A 162 13.65 -30.28 -0.17
CA PRO A 162 12.27 -29.83 -0.43
C PRO A 162 11.95 -28.45 0.16
N SER A 163 12.45 -28.16 1.37
CA SER A 163 12.29 -26.85 2.01
C SER A 163 13.03 -25.76 1.27
N ARG A 164 14.26 -26.03 0.80
CA ARG A 164 15.00 -25.06 -0.02
C ARG A 164 14.23 -24.70 -1.28
N THR A 165 13.76 -25.71 -2.02
CA THR A 165 12.97 -25.49 -3.25
C THR A 165 11.67 -24.71 -3.00
N LEU A 166 11.06 -24.87 -1.83
CA LEU A 166 9.78 -24.22 -1.50
C LEU A 166 9.94 -22.80 -0.93
N TRP A 167 11.02 -22.55 -0.19
CA TRP A 167 11.17 -21.34 0.63
C TRP A 167 12.28 -20.40 0.14
N MET A 168 13.24 -20.87 -0.65
CA MET A 168 14.33 -20.06 -1.19
C MET A 168 14.15 -19.83 -2.70
N LYS A 169 14.70 -18.72 -3.21
CA LYS A 169 14.72 -18.42 -4.65
C LYS A 169 15.78 -19.27 -5.36
N ALA A 170 15.33 -20.15 -6.25
CA ALA A 170 16.23 -20.90 -7.11
C ALA A 170 16.80 -19.98 -8.21
N LEU A 171 18.10 -20.10 -8.47
CA LEU A 171 18.78 -19.35 -9.51
C LEU A 171 19.78 -20.26 -10.24
N ASP A 172 19.52 -20.55 -11.50
CA ASP A 172 20.44 -21.28 -12.37
C ASP A 172 21.30 -20.28 -13.14
N LEU A 173 22.56 -20.12 -12.71
CA LEU A 173 23.45 -19.13 -13.32
C LEU A 173 23.88 -19.53 -14.73
N ALA A 174 23.92 -20.82 -15.04
CA ALA A 174 24.28 -21.29 -16.38
C ALA A 174 23.17 -20.93 -17.36
N SER A 175 21.92 -21.18 -16.98
CA SER A 175 20.74 -20.78 -17.74
C SER A 175 20.60 -19.25 -17.83
N TYR A 176 20.86 -18.51 -16.75
CA TYR A 176 20.90 -17.05 -16.79
C TYR A 176 21.93 -16.52 -17.79
N CYS A 177 23.15 -17.06 -17.79
CA CYS A 177 24.16 -16.66 -18.77
C CYS A 177 23.74 -16.95 -20.22
N LEU A 178 22.79 -17.85 -20.48
CA LEU A 178 22.30 -18.08 -21.84
C LEU A 178 21.11 -17.18 -22.20
N THR A 179 20.26 -16.88 -21.24
CA THR A 179 18.93 -16.29 -21.48
C THR A 179 18.77 -14.86 -20.99
N MET A 180 19.55 -14.46 -19.97
CA MET A 180 19.38 -13.24 -19.17
C MET A 180 17.96 -13.09 -18.59
N ALA A 181 17.27 -14.20 -18.37
CA ALA A 181 15.83 -14.21 -18.07
C ALA A 181 15.44 -15.33 -17.10
N GLU A 182 16.19 -15.50 -16.01
CA GLU A 182 15.77 -16.38 -14.93
C GLU A 182 14.61 -15.77 -14.11
N PRO A 183 13.76 -16.58 -13.47
CA PRO A 183 12.72 -16.09 -12.57
C PRO A 183 13.26 -15.14 -11.51
N ASP A 184 12.49 -14.10 -11.19
CA ASP A 184 12.80 -13.07 -10.20
C ASP A 184 14.09 -12.25 -10.49
N THR A 185 14.66 -12.34 -11.70
CA THR A 185 15.90 -11.65 -12.07
C THR A 185 15.73 -10.56 -13.12
N LEU A 186 16.70 -9.63 -13.15
CA LEU A 186 16.93 -8.65 -14.21
C LEU A 186 18.42 -8.41 -14.42
N PRO A 187 18.84 -7.98 -15.62
CA PRO A 187 20.18 -7.43 -15.84
C PRO A 187 20.51 -6.26 -14.90
N LEU A 188 21.76 -6.19 -14.42
CA LEU A 188 22.19 -5.18 -13.45
C LEU A 188 22.13 -3.74 -13.98
N ASP A 189 22.33 -3.55 -15.27
CA ASP A 189 22.24 -2.24 -15.92
C ASP A 189 20.83 -1.61 -15.81
N ARG A 190 19.80 -2.43 -15.56
CA ARG A 190 18.41 -2.00 -15.34
C ARG A 190 18.05 -1.77 -13.87
N ILE A 191 19.01 -1.82 -12.94
CA ILE A 191 18.72 -1.64 -11.51
C ILE A 191 18.03 -0.29 -11.21
N ALA A 192 18.44 0.79 -11.89
CA ALA A 192 17.83 2.11 -11.74
C ALA A 192 16.40 2.20 -12.31
N GLU A 193 16.03 1.31 -13.22
CA GLU A 193 14.68 1.22 -13.79
C GLU A 193 13.74 0.45 -12.84
N ALA A 194 14.25 -0.61 -12.22
CA ALA A 194 13.42 -1.57 -11.49
C ALA A 194 13.32 -1.31 -9.98
N VAL A 195 14.34 -0.72 -9.36
CA VAL A 195 14.43 -0.57 -7.90
C VAL A 195 14.04 0.86 -7.49
N ALA A 196 13.00 1.02 -6.69
CA ALA A 196 12.34 2.32 -6.47
C ALA A 196 13.11 3.31 -5.59
N ASP A 197 13.99 2.81 -4.73
CA ASP A 197 14.90 3.62 -3.92
C ASP A 197 16.32 3.69 -4.51
N ILE A 198 16.48 3.30 -5.79
CA ILE A 198 17.71 3.51 -6.57
C ILE A 198 17.43 4.46 -7.73
N ASP A 199 18.18 5.56 -7.77
CA ASP A 199 18.14 6.55 -8.83
C ASP A 199 19.26 6.34 -9.84
N LYS A 200 19.09 6.92 -11.03
CA LYS A 200 20.09 6.90 -12.08
C LYS A 200 21.17 7.95 -11.83
N ASP A 201 22.43 7.56 -11.92
CA ASP A 201 23.66 8.36 -11.81
C ASP A 201 23.93 9.03 -10.44
N ARG A 202 22.90 9.51 -9.75
CA ARG A 202 22.98 10.20 -8.46
C ARG A 202 21.69 10.02 -7.67
N VAL A 203 21.81 10.05 -6.34
CA VAL A 203 20.68 10.07 -5.42
C VAL A 203 19.91 11.38 -5.58
N VAL A 204 18.58 11.28 -5.66
CA VAL A 204 17.65 12.41 -5.63
C VAL A 204 16.75 12.26 -4.41
N ASP A 205 17.06 13.01 -3.36
CA ASP A 205 16.22 13.05 -2.16
C ASP A 205 14.93 13.84 -2.45
N ASP A 206 13.83 13.11 -2.59
CA ASP A 206 12.49 13.63 -2.85
C ASP A 206 11.49 13.28 -1.74
N GLY A 207 11.94 12.68 -0.64
CA GLY A 207 11.07 12.26 0.47
C GLY A 207 10.21 11.02 0.22
N ARG A 208 10.42 10.29 -0.88
CA ARG A 208 9.67 9.04 -1.17
C ARG A 208 9.81 8.00 -0.06
N PHE A 209 8.74 7.24 0.17
CA PHE A 209 8.66 6.17 1.16
C PHE A 209 8.84 6.60 2.62
N ALA A 210 8.76 7.89 2.94
CA ALA A 210 8.83 8.38 4.32
C ALA A 210 7.73 7.82 5.23
N ASP A 211 6.61 7.41 4.65
CA ASP A 211 5.44 6.81 5.30
C ASP A 211 5.43 5.26 5.30
N SER A 212 6.48 4.64 4.75
CA SER A 212 6.62 3.17 4.75
C SER A 212 7.20 2.64 6.06
N ALA A 213 7.05 1.34 6.31
CA ALA A 213 7.61 0.67 7.48
C ALA A 213 9.15 0.67 7.49
N ILE A 214 9.77 0.85 6.31
CA ILE A 214 11.23 0.99 6.15
C ILE A 214 11.48 2.27 5.35
N PRO A 215 11.54 3.44 6.02
CA PRO A 215 11.70 4.72 5.35
C PRO A 215 13.10 4.89 4.72
N THR A 216 13.20 5.86 3.80
CA THR A 216 14.44 6.21 3.11
C THR A 216 15.32 7.18 3.87
N ALA A 217 14.74 7.91 4.83
CA ALA A 217 15.44 8.76 5.76
C ALA A 217 15.47 8.11 7.15
N CYS A 218 16.55 8.33 7.90
CA CYS A 218 16.62 7.92 9.29
C CYS A 218 15.47 8.59 10.07
N PRO A 219 14.61 7.82 10.74
CA PRO A 219 13.63 8.36 11.67
C PRO A 219 14.32 9.16 12.77
N LEU A 220 13.69 10.24 13.21
CA LEU A 220 14.09 10.94 14.43
C LEU A 220 13.65 10.07 15.62
N SER A 221 14.56 9.27 16.19
CA SER A 221 14.26 8.52 17.41
C SER A 221 14.46 9.41 18.63
N GLU A 222 13.42 9.56 19.47
CA GLU A 222 13.55 10.19 20.79
C GLU A 222 14.12 9.20 21.84
N ASP A 223 14.04 7.89 21.58
CA ASP A 223 14.53 6.82 22.45
C ASP A 223 15.77 6.11 21.89
N ASP A 224 16.85 6.12 22.68
CA ASP A 224 18.17 5.53 22.39
C ASP A 224 18.13 3.98 22.35
N GLU A 225 17.06 3.35 22.86
CA GLU A 225 16.87 1.88 22.85
C GLU A 225 16.25 1.34 21.56
N SER A 226 15.63 2.19 20.75
CA SER A 226 15.10 1.79 19.45
C SER A 226 16.21 1.97 18.39
N HIS A 227 16.65 0.88 17.76
CA HIS A 227 17.45 0.98 16.54
C HIS A 227 16.48 1.12 15.36
N PRO A 228 16.23 2.35 14.84
CA PRO A 228 15.25 2.52 13.79
C PRO A 228 15.72 1.82 12.51
N LEU A 229 14.86 0.98 11.94
CA LEU A 229 15.11 0.33 10.65
C LEU A 229 14.83 1.33 9.53
N TRP A 230 15.82 1.62 8.70
CA TRP A 230 15.67 2.48 7.53
C TRP A 230 16.63 2.04 6.41
N THR A 231 16.38 2.48 5.19
CA THR A 231 17.21 2.11 4.03
C THR A 231 17.47 3.34 3.17
N PRO A 232 18.68 3.94 3.21
CA PRO A 232 18.98 5.14 2.43
C PRO A 232 18.75 4.92 0.94
N LEU A 233 18.42 6.00 0.24
CA LEU A 233 18.44 6.02 -1.22
C LEU A 233 19.84 5.64 -1.75
N GLY A 234 19.88 5.10 -2.96
CA GLY A 234 21.12 4.78 -3.66
C GLY A 234 21.13 5.25 -5.10
N ALA A 235 22.31 5.27 -5.71
CA ALA A 235 22.49 5.50 -7.13
C ALA A 235 23.00 4.22 -7.80
N ASP A 236 22.48 3.89 -8.98
CA ASP A 236 22.85 2.69 -9.75
C ASP A 236 24.36 2.50 -9.96
N VAL A 237 25.08 3.60 -10.18
CA VAL A 237 26.54 3.67 -10.30
C VAL A 237 27.28 3.05 -9.12
N PHE A 238 26.66 3.01 -7.92
CA PHE A 238 27.24 2.34 -6.75
C PHE A 238 27.35 0.83 -6.97
N TRP A 239 26.32 0.17 -7.50
CA TRP A 239 26.35 -1.26 -7.80
C TRP A 239 27.06 -1.56 -9.12
N GLN A 240 26.68 -0.87 -10.19
CA GLN A 240 27.26 -1.07 -11.53
C GLN A 240 28.77 -0.80 -11.55
N GLY A 241 29.22 0.25 -10.87
CA GLY A 241 30.63 0.61 -10.78
C GLY A 241 31.47 -0.30 -9.88
N SER A 242 30.82 -1.16 -9.07
CA SER A 242 31.50 -2.09 -8.15
C SER A 242 31.77 -3.45 -8.78
N VAL A 243 30.97 -3.87 -9.76
CA VAL A 243 31.17 -5.16 -10.43
C VAL A 243 32.23 -5.06 -11.53
N TYR A 244 32.90 -6.19 -11.80
CA TYR A 244 33.89 -6.25 -12.88
C TYR A 244 33.25 -6.41 -14.26
N ASP A 245 32.21 -7.24 -14.36
CA ASP A 245 31.50 -7.61 -15.59
C ASP A 245 30.02 -7.21 -15.45
N GLN A 246 29.70 -5.96 -15.82
CA GLN A 246 28.36 -5.40 -15.70
C GLN A 246 27.35 -6.12 -16.61
N ASP A 247 27.74 -6.39 -17.85
CA ASP A 247 26.89 -6.97 -18.89
C ASP A 247 26.33 -8.34 -18.50
N SER A 248 27.10 -9.08 -17.70
CA SER A 248 26.69 -10.38 -17.19
C SER A 248 26.03 -10.36 -15.83
N SER A 249 26.19 -9.27 -15.07
CA SER A 249 25.72 -9.23 -13.68
C SER A 249 24.22 -9.08 -13.62
N LEU A 250 23.63 -9.50 -12.50
CA LEU A 250 22.18 -9.54 -12.35
C LEU A 250 21.70 -8.99 -11.02
N VAL A 251 20.45 -8.56 -11.02
CA VAL A 251 19.65 -8.27 -9.83
C VAL A 251 18.72 -9.46 -9.59
N ILE A 252 18.55 -9.86 -8.33
CA ILE A 252 17.55 -10.87 -7.94
C ILE A 252 16.61 -10.33 -6.86
N ALA A 253 15.30 -10.47 -7.08
CA ALA A 253 14.28 -10.09 -6.12
C ALA A 253 14.02 -11.21 -5.10
N LEU A 254 14.37 -10.96 -3.84
CA LEU A 254 14.15 -11.85 -2.71
C LEU A 254 12.82 -11.53 -2.00
N ASP A 255 12.25 -12.54 -1.36
CA ASP A 255 11.00 -12.38 -0.63
C ASP A 255 11.25 -11.72 0.74
N ASP A 256 10.45 -10.70 1.06
CA ASP A 256 10.36 -10.08 2.39
C ASP A 256 8.88 -9.84 2.76
N PRO A 257 8.13 -10.93 3.02
CA PRO A 257 6.68 -10.87 3.14
C PRO A 257 6.21 -10.10 4.38
N LEU A 258 7.02 -10.07 5.45
CA LEU A 258 6.70 -9.35 6.67
C LEU A 258 6.86 -7.83 6.49
N ALA A 259 7.85 -7.36 5.74
CA ALA A 259 7.96 -5.94 5.42
C ALA A 259 6.79 -5.45 4.55
N VAL A 260 6.39 -6.24 3.54
CA VAL A 260 5.18 -5.95 2.74
C VAL A 260 3.93 -5.87 3.63
N PHE A 261 3.82 -6.78 4.60
CA PHE A 261 2.66 -6.79 5.51
C PHE A 261 2.65 -5.57 6.44
N ASN A 262 3.82 -5.18 6.96
CA ASN A 262 3.99 -3.95 7.73
C ASN A 262 3.65 -2.70 6.91
N ASP A 263 4.03 -2.62 5.63
CA ASP A 263 3.65 -1.50 4.76
C ASP A 263 2.12 -1.40 4.54
N LEU A 264 1.41 -2.54 4.42
CA LEU A 264 -0.05 -2.55 4.40
C LEU A 264 -0.65 -2.09 5.74
N GLY A 265 -0.04 -2.49 6.86
CA GLY A 265 -0.40 -2.03 8.19
C GLY A 265 -0.25 -0.52 8.34
N MET A 266 0.88 0.04 7.92
CA MET A 266 1.13 1.49 7.95
C MET A 266 0.08 2.28 7.16
N GLN A 267 -0.25 1.80 5.96
CA GLN A 267 -1.32 2.43 5.16
C GLN A 267 -2.69 2.30 5.84
N LEU A 268 -3.02 1.15 6.42
CA LEU A 268 -4.29 0.94 7.11
C LEU A 268 -4.43 1.89 8.31
N ALA A 269 -3.36 2.03 9.09
CA ALA A 269 -3.32 2.97 10.20
C ALA A 269 -3.57 4.41 9.72
N ALA A 270 -2.94 4.82 8.62
CA ALA A 270 -3.14 6.14 8.02
C ALA A 270 -4.57 6.34 7.50
N ASP A 271 -5.15 5.34 6.82
CA ASP A 271 -6.54 5.36 6.35
C ASP A 271 -7.54 5.50 7.51
N GLN A 272 -7.32 4.75 8.59
CA GLN A 272 -8.14 4.82 9.80
C GLN A 272 -8.00 6.18 10.50
N ALA A 273 -6.77 6.70 10.61
CA ALA A 273 -6.53 8.02 11.19
C ALA A 273 -7.25 9.11 10.39
N ALA A 274 -7.12 9.08 9.06
CA ALA A 274 -7.77 10.04 8.17
C ALA A 274 -9.31 9.95 8.22
N PHE A 275 -9.86 8.74 8.39
CA PHE A 275 -11.30 8.56 8.60
C PHE A 275 -11.75 9.10 9.97
N ARG A 276 -11.00 8.83 11.04
CA ARG A 276 -11.29 9.34 12.39
C ARG A 276 -11.23 10.86 12.49
N GLU A 277 -10.26 11.48 11.83
CA GLU A 277 -10.17 12.93 11.73
C GLU A 277 -11.42 13.52 11.08
N TRP A 278 -11.89 12.91 9.98
CA TRP A 278 -13.14 13.30 9.34
C TRP A 278 -14.35 13.07 10.25
N GLN A 279 -14.42 11.95 10.97
CA GLN A 279 -15.49 11.69 11.94
C GLN A 279 -15.52 12.76 13.03
N SER A 280 -14.37 13.04 13.66
CA SER A 280 -14.25 14.07 14.69
C SER A 280 -14.72 15.44 14.19
N ALA A 281 -14.39 15.81 12.96
CA ALA A 281 -14.77 17.09 12.38
C ALA A 281 -16.24 17.19 11.95
N HIS A 282 -16.85 16.09 11.47
CA HIS A 282 -18.10 16.16 10.73
C HIS A 282 -19.23 15.24 11.22
N GLU A 283 -18.94 14.14 11.93
CA GLU A 283 -19.92 13.09 12.24
C GLU A 283 -21.13 13.64 13.00
N HIS A 284 -20.90 14.38 14.08
CA HIS A 284 -21.99 14.94 14.88
C HIS A 284 -22.86 15.92 14.08
N LYS A 285 -22.25 16.78 13.27
CA LYS A 285 -22.98 17.72 12.40
C LYS A 285 -23.76 16.99 11.30
N ILE A 286 -23.22 15.90 10.77
CA ILE A 286 -23.92 15.04 9.82
C ILE A 286 -25.13 14.38 10.48
N GLN A 287 -24.99 13.84 11.69
CA GLN A 287 -26.11 13.23 12.42
C GLN A 287 -27.23 14.25 12.69
N ILE A 288 -26.87 15.47 13.11
CA ILE A 288 -27.84 16.57 13.26
C ILE A 288 -28.49 16.88 11.91
N ALA A 289 -27.71 17.08 10.85
CA ALA A 289 -28.22 17.43 9.54
C ALA A 289 -29.13 16.34 8.94
N GLN A 290 -28.80 15.05 9.15
CA GLN A 290 -29.65 13.91 8.80
C GLN A 290 -30.96 13.92 9.59
N THR A 291 -30.89 14.24 10.90
CA THR A 291 -32.07 14.33 11.77
C THR A 291 -32.98 15.48 11.35
N VAL A 292 -32.42 16.65 11.07
CA VAL A 292 -33.13 17.82 10.53
C VAL A 292 -33.78 17.48 9.19
N ALA A 293 -33.03 16.89 8.26
CA ALA A 293 -33.55 16.49 6.95
C ALA A 293 -34.71 15.49 7.07
N THR A 294 -34.61 14.53 8.00
CA THR A 294 -35.65 13.51 8.23
C THR A 294 -36.91 14.08 8.87
N LEU A 295 -36.76 14.97 9.87
CA LEU A 295 -37.88 15.55 10.62
C LEU A 295 -38.58 16.69 9.87
N CYS A 296 -37.83 17.48 9.11
CA CYS A 296 -38.30 18.74 8.56
C CYS A 296 -38.47 18.71 7.03
N GLY A 297 -37.73 17.84 6.35
CA GLY A 297 -37.72 17.74 4.90
C GLY A 297 -38.89 16.95 4.31
N ALA A 298 -39.00 17.05 2.97
CA ALA A 298 -39.85 16.20 2.16
C ALA A 298 -39.47 14.72 2.29
N GLU A 299 -40.44 13.83 2.05
CA GLU A 299 -40.24 12.38 2.21
C GLU A 299 -39.06 11.88 1.37
N SER A 300 -38.07 11.30 2.05
CA SER A 300 -36.81 10.85 1.46
C SER A 300 -36.65 9.33 1.45
N GLU A 301 -37.71 8.57 1.73
CA GLU A 301 -37.71 7.11 1.73
C GLU A 301 -37.45 6.55 0.32
N ALA A 302 -36.50 5.62 0.19
CA ALA A 302 -36.04 5.12 -1.10
C ALA A 302 -37.16 4.51 -1.98
N GLU A 303 -38.19 3.94 -1.34
CA GLU A 303 -39.36 3.35 -2.00
C GLU A 303 -40.25 4.40 -2.66
N LYS A 304 -40.35 5.59 -2.05
CA LYS A 304 -41.17 6.72 -2.52
C LYS A 304 -40.43 7.66 -3.46
N LEU A 305 -39.10 7.54 -3.56
CA LEU A 305 -38.29 8.32 -4.50
C LEU A 305 -38.50 7.85 -5.96
N PRO A 306 -38.53 8.80 -6.92
CA PRO A 306 -38.59 8.48 -8.35
C PRO A 306 -37.44 7.54 -8.76
N ALA A 307 -37.72 6.62 -9.69
CA ALA A 307 -36.71 5.70 -10.22
C ALA A 307 -35.52 6.43 -10.88
N SER A 308 -35.74 7.65 -11.38
CA SER A 308 -34.72 8.50 -12.04
C SER A 308 -33.66 9.07 -11.09
N VAL A 309 -33.94 9.12 -9.79
CA VAL A 309 -33.04 9.69 -8.76
C VAL A 309 -32.56 8.66 -7.74
N ARG A 310 -33.23 7.50 -7.66
CA ARG A 310 -32.90 6.43 -6.73
C ARG A 310 -31.44 5.95 -6.95
N GLY A 311 -30.66 5.93 -5.88
CA GLY A 311 -29.26 5.48 -5.89
C GLY A 311 -28.23 6.55 -6.25
N ASP A 312 -28.66 7.75 -6.65
CA ASP A 312 -27.78 8.90 -6.90
C ASP A 312 -28.05 9.97 -5.83
N ALA A 313 -27.10 10.14 -4.90
CA ALA A 313 -27.23 11.06 -3.77
C ALA A 313 -27.37 12.52 -4.22
N LEU A 314 -26.69 12.92 -5.31
CA LEU A 314 -26.71 14.29 -5.81
C LEU A 314 -28.05 14.58 -6.50
N ARG A 315 -28.52 13.66 -7.34
CA ARG A 315 -29.86 13.78 -7.96
C ARG A 315 -30.97 13.70 -6.94
N THR A 316 -30.84 12.86 -5.91
CA THR A 316 -31.82 12.77 -4.82
C THR A 316 -31.88 14.10 -4.06
N HIS A 317 -30.73 14.69 -3.74
CA HIS A 317 -30.68 16.02 -3.12
C HIS A 317 -31.31 17.10 -4.01
N GLN A 318 -30.99 17.13 -5.30
CA GLN A 318 -31.59 18.10 -6.24
C GLN A 318 -33.11 17.96 -6.34
N TYR A 319 -33.60 16.74 -6.50
CA TYR A 319 -35.03 16.45 -6.54
C TYR A 319 -35.72 16.90 -5.25
N LEU A 320 -35.19 16.50 -4.10
CA LEU A 320 -35.82 16.85 -2.84
C LEU A 320 -35.78 18.37 -2.59
N SER A 321 -34.74 19.09 -3.01
CA SER A 321 -34.68 20.55 -2.88
C SER A 321 -35.70 21.24 -3.80
N GLU A 322 -35.93 20.73 -5.01
CA GLU A 322 -36.94 21.25 -5.94
C GLU A 322 -38.37 20.97 -5.44
N VAL A 323 -38.62 19.79 -4.85
CA VAL A 323 -39.90 19.43 -4.23
C VAL A 323 -40.21 20.32 -3.04
N GLU A 324 -39.22 20.63 -2.21
CA GLU A 324 -39.39 21.51 -1.06
C GLU A 324 -39.68 22.95 -1.48
N ALA A 325 -38.94 23.48 -2.46
CA ALA A 325 -39.21 24.80 -3.03
C ALA A 325 -40.63 24.87 -3.63
N TYR A 326 -41.10 23.79 -4.26
CA TYR A 326 -42.49 23.69 -4.72
C TYR A 326 -43.48 23.76 -3.56
N PHE A 327 -43.27 23.01 -2.48
CA PHE A 327 -44.17 23.04 -1.32
C PHE A 327 -44.17 24.40 -0.60
N GLU A 328 -43.01 25.05 -0.46
CA GLU A 328 -42.91 26.42 0.07
C GLU A 328 -43.69 27.43 -0.79
N GLN A 329 -43.60 27.29 -2.11
CA GLN A 329 -44.36 28.12 -3.04
C GLN A 329 -45.87 27.88 -2.89
N CYS A 330 -46.32 26.62 -2.74
CA CYS A 330 -47.72 26.31 -2.46
C CYS A 330 -48.21 26.94 -1.14
N ASP A 331 -47.44 26.82 -0.06
CA ASP A 331 -47.78 27.40 1.25
C ASP A 331 -47.87 28.94 1.18
N PHE A 332 -46.95 29.59 0.43
CA PHE A 332 -46.96 31.04 0.22
C PHE A 332 -48.19 31.50 -0.57
N GLU A 333 -48.52 30.82 -1.67
CA GLU A 333 -49.68 31.14 -2.51
C GLU A 333 -50.99 30.98 -1.74
N GLU A 334 -51.12 29.93 -0.92
CA GLU A 334 -52.29 29.71 -0.07
C GLU A 334 -52.46 30.79 1.02
N ALA A 335 -51.35 31.24 1.63
CA ALA A 335 -51.37 32.34 2.58
C ALA A 335 -51.81 33.67 1.95
N GLN A 336 -51.42 33.94 0.69
CA GLN A 336 -51.88 35.13 -0.04
C GLN A 336 -53.38 35.08 -0.37
N ILE A 337 -53.90 33.90 -0.73
CA ILE A 337 -55.33 33.70 -0.97
C ILE A 337 -56.12 33.93 0.33
N GLY A 338 -55.64 33.40 1.45
CA GLY A 338 -56.27 33.59 2.77
C GLY A 338 -56.27 35.04 3.26
N SER A 339 -55.19 35.80 3.01
CA SER A 339 -55.04 37.21 3.42
C SER A 339 -55.87 38.20 2.59
N ASN A 340 -56.25 37.86 1.36
CA ASN A 340 -57.03 38.74 0.48
C ASN A 340 -58.55 38.70 0.74
N THR A 341 -58.99 38.07 1.83
CA THR A 341 -60.40 38.03 2.24
C THR A 341 -60.89 39.30 2.98
N VAL A 342 -60.09 40.36 3.00
CA VAL A 342 -60.51 41.70 3.48
C VAL A 342 -61.28 42.42 2.35
N PRO A 343 -62.45 43.07 2.62
CA PRO A 343 -63.25 43.69 1.55
C PRO A 343 -62.48 44.81 0.85
N GLY A 344 -62.04 44.55 -0.39
CA GLY A 344 -61.25 45.47 -1.23
C GLY A 344 -59.95 44.88 -1.79
N GLY A 345 -59.57 43.65 -1.43
CA GLY A 345 -58.37 42.98 -1.93
C GLY A 345 -58.42 42.61 -3.42
N LEU A 346 -57.32 42.84 -4.13
CA LEU A 346 -57.11 42.54 -5.55
C LEU A 346 -57.39 41.05 -5.85
N LEU A 347 -58.29 40.76 -6.80
CA LEU A 347 -58.51 39.42 -7.33
C LEU A 347 -57.23 38.94 -8.06
N LEU A 348 -56.42 38.10 -7.40
CA LEU A 348 -55.29 37.44 -8.06
C LEU A 348 -55.82 36.40 -9.05
N LEU A 349 -55.50 36.58 -10.34
CA LEU A 349 -55.82 35.64 -11.41
C LEU A 349 -54.99 34.35 -11.27
N PRO A 350 -55.53 33.17 -11.64
CA PRO A 350 -54.81 31.88 -11.57
C PRO A 350 -53.48 31.84 -12.33
N ASP A 351 -53.32 32.66 -13.37
CA ASP A 351 -52.11 32.78 -14.21
C ASP A 351 -50.91 33.43 -13.49
N VAL A 352 -51.07 33.84 -12.23
CA VAL A 352 -50.01 34.45 -11.41
C VAL A 352 -49.28 33.41 -10.54
N PHE A 353 -49.85 32.21 -10.35
CA PHE A 353 -49.28 31.17 -9.51
C PHE A 353 -48.14 30.42 -10.21
N LYS A 354 -47.01 30.28 -9.53
CA LYS A 354 -45.82 29.58 -10.03
C LYS A 354 -45.85 28.08 -9.73
N SER A 355 -46.64 27.66 -8.73
CA SER A 355 -46.74 26.26 -8.34
C SER A 355 -47.13 25.29 -9.48
N PRO A 356 -48.06 25.58 -10.41
CA PRO A 356 -48.43 24.65 -11.47
C PRO A 356 -47.30 24.41 -12.48
N ASP A 357 -46.53 25.45 -12.77
CA ASP A 357 -45.36 25.37 -13.67
C ASP A 357 -44.21 24.60 -13.01
N MET A 358 -43.95 24.85 -11.72
CA MET A 358 -42.96 24.10 -10.93
C MET A 358 -43.31 22.61 -10.85
N ARG A 359 -44.59 22.27 -10.62
CA ARG A 359 -45.07 20.88 -10.63
C ARG A 359 -44.83 20.21 -11.98
N ARG A 360 -45.16 20.90 -13.08
CA ARG A 360 -44.92 20.40 -14.44
C ARG A 360 -43.43 20.22 -14.73
N ALA A 361 -42.58 21.12 -14.27
CA ALA A 361 -41.12 21.02 -14.42
C ALA A 361 -40.54 19.82 -13.67
N ILE A 362 -40.93 19.61 -12.40
CA ILE A 362 -40.52 18.45 -11.60
C ILE A 362 -40.97 17.14 -12.27
N GLN A 363 -42.23 17.07 -12.72
CA GLN A 363 -42.76 15.90 -13.40
C GLN A 363 -42.02 15.61 -14.72
N ALA A 364 -41.72 16.65 -15.52
CA ALA A 364 -40.98 16.50 -16.77
C ALA A 364 -39.54 16.02 -16.55
N ARG A 365 -38.88 16.49 -15.47
CA ARG A 365 -37.48 16.20 -15.19
C ARG A 365 -37.26 14.85 -14.50
N TYR A 366 -38.14 14.46 -13.58
CA TYR A 366 -37.96 13.27 -12.75
C TYR A 366 -38.97 12.15 -13.03
N GLY A 367 -39.99 12.41 -13.86
CA GLY A 367 -40.98 11.42 -14.30
C GLY A 367 -42.14 11.22 -13.32
N SER A 368 -42.12 11.85 -12.14
CA SER A 368 -43.19 11.79 -11.15
C SER A 368 -43.49 13.18 -10.58
N ALA A 369 -44.77 13.50 -10.41
CA ALA A 369 -45.19 14.72 -9.74
C ALA A 369 -45.18 14.55 -8.21
N PRO A 370 -44.93 15.62 -7.44
CA PRO A 370 -45.13 15.62 -6.00
C PRO A 370 -46.57 15.20 -5.62
N THR A 371 -46.71 14.42 -4.55
CA THR A 371 -48.00 13.90 -4.07
C THR A 371 -48.66 14.89 -3.10
N ASP A 372 -50.00 14.90 -3.08
CA ASP A 372 -50.77 15.75 -2.16
C ASP A 372 -50.61 15.30 -0.70
N GLU A 373 -50.42 13.99 -0.47
CA GLU A 373 -50.05 13.43 0.84
C GLU A 373 -48.69 13.98 1.33
N GLY A 374 -47.71 14.08 0.43
CA GLY A 374 -46.40 14.67 0.73
C GLY A 374 -46.50 16.16 1.06
N ALA A 375 -47.40 16.89 0.39
CA ALA A 375 -47.68 18.29 0.70
C ALA A 375 -48.34 18.46 2.08
N GLN A 376 -49.24 17.56 2.47
CA GLN A 376 -49.84 17.59 3.81
C GLN A 376 -48.81 17.25 4.90
N ALA A 377 -48.00 16.20 4.70
CA ALA A 377 -46.92 15.86 5.62
C ALA A 377 -45.89 16.99 5.74
N TRP A 378 -45.62 17.70 4.64
CA TRP A 378 -44.83 18.93 4.65
C TRP A 378 -45.48 19.95 5.58
N LYS A 379 -46.75 20.32 5.38
CA LYS A 379 -47.47 21.29 6.23
C LYS A 379 -47.45 20.92 7.72
N ASP A 380 -47.68 19.65 8.06
CA ASP A 380 -47.70 19.19 9.46
C ASP A 380 -46.35 19.39 10.18
N ARG A 381 -45.25 19.37 9.41
CA ARG A 381 -43.87 19.57 9.88
C ARG A 381 -43.44 21.05 9.92
N HIS A 382 -44.28 21.99 9.51
CA HIS A 382 -43.95 23.42 9.45
C HIS A 382 -43.49 24.00 10.79
N LYS A 383 -44.03 23.51 11.92
CA LYS A 383 -43.59 23.93 13.26
C LYS A 383 -42.11 23.68 13.51
N TRP A 384 -41.55 22.61 12.96
CA TRP A 384 -40.14 22.25 13.13
C TRP A 384 -39.23 23.07 12.21
N ARG A 385 -39.67 23.33 10.97
CA ARG A 385 -38.95 24.16 9.99
C ARG A 385 -38.76 25.62 10.40
N ARG A 386 -39.53 26.12 11.37
CA ARG A 386 -39.32 27.46 11.95
C ARG A 386 -38.09 27.54 12.85
N GLU A 387 -37.72 26.42 13.46
CA GLU A 387 -36.66 26.34 14.48
C GLU A 387 -35.31 25.89 13.89
N VAL A 388 -35.29 25.36 12.66
CA VAL A 388 -34.10 24.77 12.05
C VAL A 388 -33.90 25.17 10.59
N ASP A 389 -32.64 25.28 10.17
CA ASP A 389 -32.27 25.55 8.79
C ASP A 389 -32.09 24.24 8.01
N LEU A 390 -33.15 23.83 7.31
CA LEU A 390 -33.19 22.62 6.48
C LEU A 390 -32.26 22.71 5.26
N SER A 391 -32.20 23.88 4.61
CA SER A 391 -31.40 24.11 3.41
C SER A 391 -29.91 23.94 3.72
N SER A 392 -29.45 24.57 4.80
CA SER A 392 -28.06 24.42 5.27
C SER A 392 -27.75 22.99 5.70
N ALA A 393 -28.66 22.30 6.38
CA ALA A 393 -28.49 20.90 6.74
C ALA A 393 -28.27 20.02 5.51
N ARG A 394 -29.10 20.18 4.47
CA ARG A 394 -28.97 19.39 3.24
C ARG A 394 -27.71 19.71 2.45
N GLN A 395 -27.33 20.98 2.37
CA GLN A 395 -26.08 21.40 1.73
C GLN A 395 -24.87 20.78 2.44
N TYR A 396 -24.88 20.76 3.78
CA TYR A 396 -23.82 20.15 4.58
C TYR A 396 -23.69 18.65 4.31
N LEU A 397 -24.81 17.92 4.22
CA LEU A 397 -24.80 16.50 3.87
C LEU A 397 -24.23 16.25 2.47
N LEU A 398 -24.66 17.01 1.47
CA LEU A 398 -24.16 16.91 0.09
C LEU A 398 -22.65 17.10 0.02
N GLN A 399 -22.12 18.07 0.78
CA GLN A 399 -20.71 18.41 0.78
C GLN A 399 -19.83 17.38 1.49
N HIS A 400 -20.27 16.84 2.64
CA HIS A 400 -19.38 16.07 3.51
C HIS A 400 -19.59 14.55 3.46
N LEU A 401 -20.80 14.04 3.16
CA LEU A 401 -21.05 12.59 3.08
C LEU A 401 -20.19 11.87 2.03
N PRO A 402 -20.00 12.39 0.79
CA PRO A 402 -19.20 11.69 -0.21
C PRO A 402 -17.75 11.50 0.23
N THR A 403 -17.17 12.51 0.89
CA THR A 403 -15.81 12.45 1.44
C THR A 403 -15.70 11.41 2.54
N GLY A 404 -16.66 11.33 3.46
CA GLY A 404 -16.71 10.30 4.50
C GLY A 404 -16.81 8.89 3.92
N ASN A 405 -17.71 8.69 2.96
CA ASN A 405 -17.87 7.41 2.27
C ASN A 405 -16.60 6.98 1.53
N LYS A 406 -15.92 7.93 0.86
CA LYS A 406 -14.64 7.66 0.18
C LYS A 406 -13.57 7.20 1.18
N ARG A 407 -13.43 7.89 2.31
CA ARG A 407 -12.44 7.52 3.35
C ARG A 407 -12.76 6.17 3.98
N LEU A 408 -14.02 5.90 4.30
CA LEU A 408 -14.46 4.59 4.79
C LEU A 408 -14.19 3.49 3.75
N GLN A 409 -14.40 3.77 2.46
CA GLN A 409 -14.10 2.80 1.40
C GLN A 409 -12.59 2.53 1.30
N GLN A 410 -11.74 3.55 1.48
CA GLN A 410 -10.28 3.36 1.52
C GLN A 410 -9.86 2.43 2.66
N VAL A 411 -10.40 2.61 3.87
CA VAL A 411 -10.18 1.70 5.00
C VAL A 411 -10.56 0.26 4.63
N ARG A 412 -11.77 0.07 4.07
CA ARG A 412 -12.27 -1.26 3.67
C ARG A 412 -11.41 -1.91 2.58
N ASP A 413 -10.96 -1.13 1.61
CA ASP A 413 -10.11 -1.62 0.52
C ASP A 413 -8.75 -2.08 1.08
N THR A 414 -8.13 -1.30 1.97
CA THR A 414 -6.86 -1.66 2.60
C THR A 414 -7.03 -2.88 3.53
N GLN A 415 -8.16 -3.00 4.24
CA GLN A 415 -8.48 -4.20 5.04
C GLN A 415 -8.68 -5.47 4.19
N GLN A 416 -9.19 -5.33 2.96
CA GLN A 416 -9.32 -6.45 2.04
C GLN A 416 -7.93 -6.91 1.57
N ASP A 417 -7.07 -5.98 1.19
CA ASP A 417 -5.67 -6.25 0.82
C ASP A 417 -4.90 -6.91 1.96
N PHE A 418 -5.09 -6.41 3.20
CA PHE A 418 -4.51 -6.97 4.41
C PHE A 418 -4.90 -8.45 4.62
N ARG A 419 -6.19 -8.78 4.46
CA ARG A 419 -6.69 -10.16 4.55
C ARG A 419 -6.11 -11.06 3.46
N LEU A 420 -6.09 -10.57 2.22
CA LEU A 420 -5.51 -11.29 1.09
C LEU A 420 -4.03 -11.62 1.33
N TRP A 421 -3.27 -10.66 1.86
CA TRP A 421 -1.86 -10.86 2.17
C TRP A 421 -1.66 -11.81 3.36
N ALA A 422 -2.45 -11.70 4.42
CA ALA A 422 -2.41 -12.62 5.56
C ALA A 422 -2.65 -14.08 5.12
N THR A 423 -3.63 -14.32 4.24
CA THR A 423 -3.88 -15.65 3.65
C THR A 423 -2.71 -16.12 2.78
N HIS A 424 -2.05 -15.22 2.04
CA HIS A 424 -0.90 -15.56 1.19
C HIS A 424 0.34 -15.94 2.00
N ILE A 425 0.63 -15.22 3.09
CA ILE A 425 1.71 -15.55 4.03
C ILE A 425 1.48 -16.96 4.58
N GLY A 426 0.27 -17.22 5.08
CA GLY A 426 -0.10 -18.48 5.72
C GLY A 426 0.30 -18.52 7.20
N SER A 427 0.12 -19.69 7.83
CA SER A 427 0.35 -19.90 9.26
C SER A 427 1.68 -20.57 9.61
N GLU A 428 2.49 -20.95 8.62
CA GLU A 428 3.75 -21.69 8.81
C GLU A 428 4.93 -20.71 9.00
N PRO A 429 5.46 -20.53 10.23
CA PRO A 429 6.50 -19.53 10.49
C PRO A 429 7.86 -19.89 9.88
N LEU A 430 8.14 -21.18 9.65
CA LEU A 430 9.40 -21.60 9.03
C LEU A 430 9.52 -21.12 7.58
N LYS A 431 8.39 -20.93 6.87
CA LYS A 431 8.35 -20.30 5.54
C LYS A 431 8.83 -18.84 5.56
N LEU A 432 8.72 -18.18 6.71
CA LEU A 432 9.20 -16.81 6.96
C LEU A 432 10.60 -16.80 7.57
N PHE A 433 11.23 -17.97 7.63
CA PHE A 433 12.50 -18.21 8.30
C PHE A 433 12.50 -17.87 9.80
N ILE A 434 11.33 -17.97 10.44
CA ILE A 434 11.19 -17.76 11.88
C ILE A 434 11.22 -19.11 12.58
N ASP A 435 12.27 -19.33 13.38
CA ASP A 435 12.34 -20.44 14.31
C ASP A 435 11.51 -20.12 15.57
N THR A 436 10.35 -20.77 15.71
CA THR A 436 9.45 -20.60 16.86
C THR A 436 9.99 -21.22 18.15
N THR A 437 11.05 -22.04 18.07
CA THR A 437 11.69 -22.61 19.26
C THR A 437 12.76 -21.72 19.87
N HIS A 438 13.17 -20.66 19.17
CA HIS A 438 14.14 -19.70 19.65
C HIS A 438 13.46 -18.39 20.11
N PRO A 439 13.70 -17.92 21.36
CA PRO A 439 12.95 -16.80 21.94
C PRO A 439 13.02 -15.50 21.14
N LYS A 440 14.18 -15.15 20.57
CA LYS A 440 14.38 -13.87 19.86
C LYS A 440 13.57 -13.80 18.55
N THR A 441 13.57 -14.89 17.78
CA THR A 441 12.87 -14.98 16.49
C THR A 441 11.37 -15.13 16.70
N LEU A 442 10.95 -15.87 17.73
CA LEU A 442 9.56 -15.92 18.15
C LEU A 442 9.04 -14.54 18.58
N LEU A 443 9.79 -13.83 19.44
CA LEU A 443 9.44 -12.48 19.88
C LEU A 443 9.34 -11.51 18.71
N TYR A 444 10.25 -11.58 17.74
CA TYR A 444 10.19 -10.75 16.54
C TYR A 444 8.86 -10.94 15.78
N LEU A 445 8.46 -12.18 15.52
CA LEU A 445 7.19 -12.47 14.84
C LEU A 445 5.98 -12.06 15.68
N GLN A 446 5.99 -12.34 16.99
CA GLN A 446 4.90 -11.95 17.91
C GLN A 446 4.71 -10.44 17.95
N THR A 447 5.80 -9.66 18.03
CA THR A 447 5.75 -8.19 18.04
C THR A 447 5.15 -7.65 16.74
N ILE A 448 5.58 -8.16 15.58
CA ILE A 448 5.02 -7.75 14.28
C ILE A 448 3.54 -8.07 14.22
N MET A 449 3.15 -9.31 14.53
CA MET A 449 1.76 -9.75 14.44
C MET A 449 0.86 -9.02 15.44
N LEU A 450 1.34 -8.74 16.66
CA LEU A 450 0.63 -7.96 17.65
C LEU A 450 0.37 -6.53 17.14
N ASN A 451 1.38 -5.85 16.63
CA ASN A 451 1.24 -4.49 16.10
C ASN A 451 0.24 -4.46 14.94
N LEU A 452 0.33 -5.41 14.02
CA LEU A 452 -0.57 -5.55 12.89
C LEU A 452 -2.01 -5.85 13.31
N GLN A 453 -2.20 -6.72 14.31
CA GLN A 453 -3.52 -7.00 14.88
C GLN A 453 -4.13 -5.77 15.57
N ILE A 454 -3.33 -5.01 16.32
CA ILE A 454 -3.79 -3.75 16.93
C ILE A 454 -4.28 -2.79 15.85
N ILE A 455 -3.54 -2.63 14.75
CA ILE A 455 -3.96 -1.75 13.64
C ILE A 455 -5.22 -2.29 12.95
N TYR A 456 -5.30 -3.60 12.72
CA TYR A 456 -6.42 -4.20 12.00
C TYR A 456 -7.72 -4.18 12.82
N ALA A 457 -7.68 -4.51 14.10
CA ALA A 457 -8.84 -4.70 14.99
C ALA A 457 -9.45 -3.38 15.53
N GLN A 458 -9.52 -2.35 14.70
CA GLN A 458 -10.02 -1.02 15.08
C GLN A 458 -11.52 -0.82 14.78
N ASP A 459 -12.18 -1.80 14.15
CA ASP A 459 -13.62 -1.81 13.92
C ASP A 459 -14.24 -3.20 14.11
N ASN A 460 -15.55 -3.23 14.33
CA ASN A 460 -16.28 -4.46 14.65
C ASN A 460 -16.23 -5.52 13.54
N ALA A 461 -16.20 -5.13 12.26
CA ALA A 461 -16.17 -6.11 11.18
C ALA A 461 -14.80 -6.80 11.11
N ALA A 462 -13.72 -6.05 11.32
CA ALA A 462 -12.38 -6.60 11.44
C ALA A 462 -12.24 -7.53 12.66
N THR A 463 -12.77 -7.13 13.81
CA THR A 463 -12.75 -7.96 15.04
C THR A 463 -13.57 -9.24 14.87
N ASN A 464 -14.74 -9.17 14.25
CA ASN A 464 -15.56 -10.35 13.97
C ASN A 464 -14.84 -11.33 13.02
N TRP A 465 -14.18 -10.80 11.98
CA TRP A 465 -13.39 -11.63 11.08
C TRP A 465 -12.23 -12.32 11.80
N LEU A 466 -11.52 -11.64 12.70
CA LEU A 466 -10.46 -12.25 13.50
C LEU A 466 -11.01 -13.37 14.40
N ALA A 467 -12.14 -13.15 15.05
CA ALA A 467 -12.79 -14.18 15.88
C ALA A 467 -13.22 -15.41 15.05
N GLU A 468 -13.69 -15.20 13.82
CA GLU A 468 -13.97 -16.31 12.89
C GLU A 468 -12.70 -17.08 12.51
N GLN A 469 -11.57 -16.39 12.30
CA GLN A 469 -10.31 -17.10 12.01
C GLN A 469 -9.81 -17.90 13.21
N GLU A 470 -9.89 -17.35 14.42
CA GLU A 470 -9.53 -18.05 15.66
C GLU A 470 -10.38 -19.31 15.90
N ALA A 471 -11.68 -19.26 15.58
CA ALA A 471 -12.56 -20.41 15.68
C ALA A 471 -12.29 -21.51 14.64
N ASN A 472 -11.61 -21.19 13.54
CA ASN A 472 -11.29 -22.11 12.44
C ASN A 472 -9.89 -22.74 12.54
N THR A 473 -9.06 -22.27 13.47
CA THR A 473 -7.77 -22.87 13.86
C THR A 473 -7.95 -23.87 15.00
#